data_AF-A0A5E9PAG3-F1
#
_entry.id   AF-A0A5E9PAG3-F1
#
_cell.length_a   1.000
_cell.length_b   1.000
_cell.length_c   1.000
_cell.angle_alpha   90.00
_cell.angle_beta   90.00
_cell.angle_gamma   90.00
#
_symmetry.space_group_name_H-M   'P 1'
#
loop_
_entity.id
_entity.type
_entity.pdbx_description
1 polymer ?
#
loop_
_entity_poly.entity_id
_entity_poly.type
_entity_poly.pdbx_seq_one_letter_code
_entity_poly.pdbx_strand_id
1 'polypeptide(L)'
;FTAPMWAMLMLIGIAIPLFQEGIDFNALLHLSPSVYWRAQDEEQVVRLFAATMAVLLLPKVLGYLAMLLDPVDRRGCGGAIRAFVSMLVETVLAALMAPVVMYVQSRGVAEVLSGRDSGWDAQQRDDGGISWLALIRGYGGLGVFGAFMGVLAWAVSPSLAAWMAPVVIGMVLAIPVVALTSSRGPGAFLHRLGLLDIPEENIPPPVLVRAAQLRREAAEPPPLY
;
A
#
# COMPACT_ATOMS: atom_id res chain seq x y z
N PHE A 1 -11.27 7.08 -9.21
CA PHE A 1 -12.64 6.73 -8.79
C PHE A 1 -12.72 5.45 -7.95
N THR A 2 -11.89 4.44 -8.20
CA THR A 2 -11.90 3.16 -7.46
C THR A 2 -11.50 3.28 -5.98
N ALA A 3 -10.55 4.14 -5.63
CA ALA A 3 -10.11 4.34 -4.24
C ALA A 3 -11.24 4.82 -3.28
N PRO A 4 -12.06 5.85 -3.62
CA PRO A 4 -13.24 6.21 -2.83
C PRO A 4 -14.25 5.07 -2.66
N MET A 5 -14.47 4.28 -3.71
CA MET A 5 -15.39 3.14 -3.64
C MET A 5 -14.86 2.04 -2.71
N TRP A 6 -13.55 1.80 -2.71
CA TRP A 6 -12.92 0.86 -1.77
C TRP A 6 -13.03 1.34 -0.32
N ALA A 7 -12.88 2.66 -0.07
CA ALA A 7 -13.13 3.24 1.25
C ALA A 7 -14.58 3.03 1.70
N MET A 8 -15.56 3.29 0.81
CA MET A 8 -16.97 3.06 1.08
C MET A 8 -17.27 1.58 1.34
N LEU A 9 -16.68 0.67 0.56
CA LEU A 9 -16.81 -0.77 0.76
C LEU A 9 -16.35 -1.18 2.16
N MET A 10 -15.21 -0.65 2.63
CA MET A 10 -14.71 -0.92 3.98
C MET A 10 -15.63 -0.39 5.08
N LEU A 11 -16.15 0.83 4.91
CA LEU A 11 -17.10 1.43 5.85
C LEU A 11 -18.40 0.61 5.93
N ILE A 12 -18.96 0.24 4.78
CA ILE A 12 -20.18 -0.57 4.69
C ILE A 12 -19.94 -1.96 5.28
N GLY A 13 -18.81 -2.58 4.99
CA GLY A 13 -18.44 -3.90 5.50
C GLY A 13 -18.39 -3.95 7.03
N ILE A 14 -17.91 -2.88 7.68
CA ILE A 14 -17.89 -2.78 9.15
C ILE A 14 -19.25 -2.35 9.71
N ALA A 15 -20.01 -1.53 8.99
CA ALA A 15 -21.34 -1.10 9.39
C ALA A 15 -22.36 -2.24 9.43
N ILE A 16 -22.34 -3.17 8.46
CA ILE A 16 -23.35 -4.23 8.34
C ILE A 16 -23.46 -5.07 9.63
N PRO A 17 -22.38 -5.62 10.21
CA PRO A 17 -22.47 -6.38 11.46
C PRO A 17 -23.01 -5.55 12.64
N LEU A 18 -22.68 -4.26 12.71
CA LEU A 18 -23.10 -3.37 13.81
C LEU A 18 -24.61 -3.10 13.79
N PHE A 19 -25.23 -3.07 12.62
CA PHE A 19 -26.68 -2.88 12.48
C PHE A 19 -27.48 -4.18 12.56
N GLN A 20 -26.82 -5.35 12.51
CA GLN A 20 -27.48 -6.65 12.54
C GLN A 20 -27.99 -7.08 13.93
N GLU A 21 -27.72 -6.31 15.00
CA GLU A 21 -28.36 -6.49 16.31
C GLU A 21 -29.77 -5.84 16.41
N GLY A 22 -30.28 -5.22 15.33
CA GLY A 22 -31.61 -4.60 15.30
C GLY A 22 -32.71 -5.46 14.65
N ILE A 23 -33.77 -5.74 15.42
CA ILE A 23 -35.11 -6.29 15.12
C ILE A 23 -35.31 -6.89 13.71
N ASP A 24 -35.44 -8.22 13.67
CA ASP A 24 -35.72 -9.02 12.47
C ASP A 24 -37.19 -8.90 12.01
N PHE A 25 -37.50 -7.86 11.23
CA PHE A 25 -38.81 -7.72 10.56
C PHE A 25 -39.06 -8.80 9.47
N ASN A 26 -38.05 -9.60 9.12
CA ASN A 26 -38.08 -10.56 8.01
C ASN A 26 -38.08 -12.04 8.44
N ALA A 27 -38.17 -12.34 9.74
CA ALA A 27 -38.30 -13.71 10.25
C ALA A 27 -39.56 -14.46 9.72
N LEU A 28 -40.46 -13.77 9.02
CA LEU A 28 -41.66 -14.31 8.36
C LEU A 28 -41.43 -14.85 6.94
N LEU A 29 -40.28 -14.57 6.28
CA LEU A 29 -40.01 -15.03 4.92
C LEU A 29 -38.63 -15.71 4.85
N HIS A 30 -38.62 -17.04 4.74
CA HIS A 30 -37.41 -17.88 4.58
C HIS A 30 -36.57 -17.61 3.32
N LEU A 31 -36.93 -16.59 2.53
CA LEU A 31 -36.27 -16.17 1.28
C LEU A 31 -35.53 -14.83 1.41
N SER A 32 -35.16 -14.44 2.64
CA SER A 32 -34.37 -13.24 2.88
C SER A 32 -32.88 -13.46 2.55
N PRO A 33 -32.23 -12.59 1.74
CA PRO A 33 -30.78 -12.61 1.54
C PRO A 33 -29.97 -12.53 2.84
N SER A 34 -30.50 -11.90 3.90
CA SER A 34 -29.81 -11.81 5.20
C SER A 34 -29.70 -13.14 5.94
N VAL A 35 -30.55 -14.13 5.61
CA VAL A 35 -30.48 -15.48 6.19
C VAL A 35 -29.46 -16.33 5.43
N TYR A 36 -29.43 -16.27 4.09
CA TYR A 36 -28.39 -16.96 3.31
C TYR A 36 -27.00 -16.44 3.66
N TRP A 37 -26.82 -15.12 3.82
CA TRP A 37 -25.52 -14.52 4.13
C TRP A 37 -25.05 -14.88 5.55
N ARG A 38 -25.99 -15.11 6.48
CA ARG A 38 -25.71 -15.62 7.85
C ARG A 38 -25.46 -17.13 7.90
N ALA A 39 -26.00 -17.89 6.95
CA ALA A 39 -25.86 -19.35 6.87
C ALA A 39 -24.59 -19.81 6.13
N GLN A 40 -23.72 -18.89 5.71
CA GLN A 40 -22.46 -19.24 5.05
C GLN A 40 -21.49 -19.86 6.07
N ASP A 41 -21.11 -21.11 5.82
CA ASP A 41 -20.12 -21.81 6.62
C ASP A 41 -18.76 -21.11 6.57
N GLU A 42 -18.07 -21.05 7.71
CA GLU A 42 -16.73 -20.48 7.86
C GLU A 42 -15.73 -21.03 6.82
N GLU A 43 -15.89 -22.29 6.42
CA GLU A 43 -15.02 -22.96 5.45
C GLU A 43 -15.12 -22.33 4.04
N GLN A 44 -16.31 -21.90 3.61
CA GLN A 44 -16.50 -21.29 2.29
C GLN A 44 -15.82 -19.92 2.21
N VAL A 45 -15.89 -19.15 3.31
CA VAL A 45 -15.20 -17.86 3.43
C VAL A 45 -13.69 -18.03 3.36
N VAL A 46 -13.14 -19.04 4.04
CA VAL A 46 -11.70 -19.35 3.99
C VAL A 46 -11.26 -19.79 2.59
N ARG A 47 -12.04 -20.60 1.89
CA ARG A 47 -11.73 -21.01 0.51
C ARG A 47 -11.75 -19.83 -0.46
N LEU A 48 -12.76 -18.96 -0.34
CA LEU A 48 -12.82 -17.74 -1.15
C LEU A 48 -11.62 -16.84 -0.86
N PHE A 49 -11.24 -16.67 0.41
CA PHE A 49 -10.04 -15.94 0.78
C PHE A 49 -8.78 -16.54 0.15
N ALA A 50 -8.56 -17.85 0.28
CA ALA A 50 -7.41 -18.53 -0.31
C ALA A 50 -7.36 -18.35 -1.83
N ALA A 51 -8.50 -18.45 -2.52
CA ALA A 51 -8.60 -18.20 -3.95
C ALA A 51 -8.24 -16.74 -4.30
N THR A 52 -8.74 -15.76 -3.56
CA THR A 52 -8.41 -14.33 -3.79
C THR A 52 -6.94 -14.04 -3.55
N MET A 53 -6.35 -14.56 -2.47
CA MET A 53 -4.91 -14.40 -2.19
C MET A 53 -4.04 -15.06 -3.26
N ALA A 54 -4.44 -16.25 -3.73
CA ALA A 54 -3.76 -16.91 -4.83
C ALA A 54 -3.77 -16.02 -6.07
N VAL A 55 -4.93 -15.51 -6.49
CA VAL A 55 -5.03 -14.63 -7.67
C VAL A 55 -4.21 -13.34 -7.52
N LEU A 56 -4.18 -12.74 -6.33
CA LEU A 56 -3.42 -11.51 -6.07
C LEU A 56 -1.91 -11.72 -6.04
N LEU A 57 -1.44 -12.83 -5.48
CA LEU A 57 -0.01 -13.10 -5.28
C LEU A 57 0.63 -13.88 -6.44
N LEU A 58 -0.17 -14.63 -7.21
CA LEU A 58 0.28 -15.41 -8.36
C LEU A 58 1.15 -14.61 -9.34
N PRO A 59 0.79 -13.39 -9.80
CA PRO A 59 1.63 -12.65 -10.73
C PRO A 59 3.02 -12.33 -10.14
N LYS A 60 3.11 -12.03 -8.84
CA LYS A 60 4.41 -11.81 -8.18
C LYS A 60 5.23 -13.10 -8.11
N VAL A 61 4.59 -14.23 -7.80
CA VAL A 61 5.27 -15.54 -7.75
C VAL A 61 5.78 -15.93 -9.14
N LEU A 62 4.97 -15.73 -10.19
CA LEU A 62 5.39 -15.97 -11.56
C LEU A 62 6.55 -15.06 -11.98
N GLY A 63 6.52 -13.78 -11.60
CA GLY A 63 7.63 -12.85 -11.84
C GLY A 63 8.92 -13.27 -11.14
N TYR A 64 8.83 -13.70 -9.88
CA TYR A 64 9.98 -14.25 -9.15
C TYR A 64 10.53 -15.52 -9.81
N LEU A 65 9.66 -16.46 -10.21
CA LEU A 65 10.08 -17.66 -10.93
C LEU A 65 10.74 -17.34 -12.28
N ALA A 66 10.20 -16.38 -13.04
CA ALA A 66 10.78 -15.93 -14.29
C ALA A 66 12.17 -15.32 -14.08
N MET A 67 12.33 -14.47 -13.06
CA MET A 67 13.61 -13.88 -12.65
C MET A 67 14.63 -14.95 -12.19
N LEU A 68 14.20 -16.09 -11.66
CA LEU A 68 15.11 -17.20 -11.35
C LEU A 68 15.65 -17.92 -12.60
N LEU A 69 14.90 -17.91 -13.70
CA LEU A 69 15.29 -18.56 -14.96
C LEU A 69 16.34 -17.74 -15.72
N ASP A 70 16.38 -16.42 -15.54
CA ASP A 70 17.40 -15.56 -16.13
C ASP A 70 18.59 -15.34 -15.18
N PRO A 71 19.81 -15.81 -15.51
CA PRO A 71 20.99 -15.61 -14.68
C PRO A 71 21.41 -14.14 -14.50
N VAL A 72 21.09 -13.27 -15.48
CA VAL A 72 21.42 -11.84 -15.46
C VAL A 72 20.54 -11.14 -14.45
N ASP A 73 19.22 -11.28 -14.56
CA ASP A 73 18.26 -10.70 -13.61
C ASP A 73 18.47 -11.27 -12.21
N ARG A 74 18.76 -12.57 -12.11
CA ARG A 74 19.03 -13.20 -10.83
C ARG A 74 20.21 -12.61 -10.10
N ARG A 75 21.30 -12.32 -10.81
CA ARG A 75 22.48 -11.68 -10.22
C ARG A 75 22.24 -10.19 -10.00
N GLY A 76 21.50 -9.54 -10.90
CA GLY A 76 21.11 -8.14 -10.81
C GLY A 76 20.28 -7.81 -9.57
N CYS A 77 19.40 -8.72 -9.14
CA CYS A 77 18.58 -8.55 -7.91
C CYS A 77 19.25 -9.10 -6.63
N GLY A 78 20.57 -9.35 -6.64
CA GLY A 78 21.30 -9.84 -5.46
C GLY A 78 21.16 -11.34 -5.16
N GLY A 79 20.57 -12.13 -6.06
CA GLY A 79 20.41 -13.58 -5.94
C GLY A 79 19.02 -14.05 -5.49
N ALA A 80 18.78 -15.37 -5.53
CA ALA A 80 17.46 -15.96 -5.28
C ALA A 80 16.90 -15.64 -3.88
N ILE A 81 17.70 -15.85 -2.82
CA ILE A 81 17.26 -15.63 -1.43
C ILE A 81 16.97 -14.15 -1.17
N ARG A 82 17.85 -13.25 -1.64
CA ARG A 82 17.67 -11.81 -1.47
C ARG A 82 16.48 -11.29 -2.25
N ALA A 83 16.27 -11.77 -3.48
CA ALA A 83 15.09 -11.45 -4.26
C ALA A 83 13.79 -11.95 -3.60
N PHE A 84 13.80 -13.14 -2.98
CA PHE A 84 12.64 -13.64 -2.23
C PHE A 84 12.33 -12.77 -1.01
N VAL A 85 13.34 -12.43 -0.20
CA VAL A 85 13.18 -11.52 0.94
C VAL A 85 12.71 -10.14 0.47
N SER A 86 13.25 -9.66 -0.65
CA SER A 86 12.84 -8.40 -1.29
C SER A 86 11.37 -8.42 -1.69
N MET A 87 10.90 -9.51 -2.30
CA MET A 87 9.48 -9.70 -2.65
C MET A 87 8.58 -9.69 -1.42
N LEU A 88 8.98 -10.32 -0.31
CA LEU A 88 8.23 -10.31 0.95
C LEU A 88 8.17 -8.90 1.55
N VAL A 89 9.32 -8.23 1.65
CA VAL A 89 9.41 -6.86 2.19
C VAL A 89 8.58 -5.90 1.35
N GLU A 90 8.68 -5.99 0.03
CA GLU A 90 7.88 -5.18 -0.89
C GLU A 90 6.39 -5.48 -0.74
N THR A 91 5.98 -6.76 -0.60
CA THR A 91 4.56 -7.12 -0.40
C THR A 91 4.02 -6.51 0.89
N VAL A 92 4.79 -6.55 1.97
CA VAL A 92 4.41 -5.94 3.26
C VAL A 92 4.32 -4.42 3.12
N LEU A 93 5.33 -3.77 2.52
CA LEU A 93 5.32 -2.32 2.31
C LEU A 93 4.16 -1.89 1.41
N ALA A 94 3.88 -2.63 0.33
CA ALA A 94 2.76 -2.38 -0.57
C ALA A 94 1.41 -2.50 0.16
N ALA A 95 1.24 -3.54 0.98
CA ALA A 95 0.04 -3.72 1.79
C ALA A 95 -0.18 -2.57 2.78
N LEU A 96 0.89 -2.09 3.43
CA LEU A 96 0.83 -0.95 4.36
C LEU A 96 0.60 0.39 3.63
N MET A 97 1.15 0.55 2.43
CA MET A 97 0.99 1.75 1.61
C MET A 97 -0.40 1.85 0.97
N ALA A 98 -1.05 0.73 0.65
CA ALA A 98 -2.36 0.70 0.01
C ALA A 98 -3.42 1.61 0.68
N PRO A 99 -3.67 1.54 2.01
CA PRO A 99 -4.62 2.45 2.67
C PRO A 99 -4.19 3.92 2.65
N VAL A 100 -2.89 4.19 2.70
CA VAL A 100 -2.34 5.56 2.62
C VAL A 100 -2.61 6.16 1.24
N VAL A 101 -2.32 5.39 0.19
CA VAL A 101 -2.58 5.79 -1.21
C VAL A 101 -4.07 5.97 -1.45
N MET A 102 -4.90 5.06 -0.93
CA MET A 102 -6.37 5.22 -0.98
C MET A 102 -6.79 6.55 -0.35
N TYR A 103 -6.31 6.86 0.86
CA TYR A 103 -6.68 8.09 1.57
C TYR A 103 -6.31 9.33 0.76
N VAL A 104 -5.09 9.41 0.24
CA VAL A 104 -4.63 10.56 -0.56
C VAL A 104 -5.47 10.71 -1.83
N GLN A 105 -5.72 9.61 -2.56
CA GLN A 105 -6.54 9.65 -3.77
C GLN A 105 -7.99 10.03 -3.49
N SER A 106 -8.58 9.52 -2.40
CA SER A 106 -9.95 9.86 -2.00
C SER A 106 -10.07 11.33 -1.58
N ARG A 107 -9.06 11.86 -0.89
CA ARG A 107 -9.03 13.29 -0.51
C ARG A 107 -8.93 14.19 -1.74
N GLY A 108 -8.06 13.85 -2.71
CA GLY A 108 -7.96 14.60 -3.97
C GLY A 108 -9.28 14.64 -4.74
N VAL A 109 -10.01 13.51 -4.82
CA VAL A 109 -11.35 13.50 -5.44
C VAL A 109 -12.34 14.39 -4.67
N ALA A 110 -12.33 14.34 -3.33
CA ALA A 110 -13.21 15.16 -2.51
C ALA A 110 -12.91 16.67 -2.65
N GLU A 111 -11.64 17.05 -2.75
CA GLU A 111 -11.20 18.43 -2.96
C GLU A 111 -11.70 18.96 -4.32
N VAL A 112 -11.51 18.19 -5.40
CA VAL A 112 -12.00 18.54 -6.75
C VAL A 112 -13.53 18.70 -6.76
N LEU A 113 -14.27 17.76 -6.15
CA LEU A 113 -15.74 17.85 -6.06
C LEU A 113 -16.21 19.04 -5.21
N SER A 114 -15.40 19.47 -4.24
CA SER A 114 -15.67 20.65 -3.40
C SER A 114 -15.30 21.96 -4.07
N GLY A 115 -14.86 21.94 -5.34
CA GLY A 115 -14.41 23.13 -6.08
C GLY A 115 -13.12 23.73 -5.53
N ARG A 116 -12.37 22.98 -4.71
CA ARG A 116 -11.04 23.38 -4.25
C ARG A 116 -10.01 22.94 -5.30
N ASP A 117 -9.00 23.77 -5.51
CA ASP A 117 -7.84 23.37 -6.27
C ASP A 117 -7.20 22.18 -5.54
N SER A 118 -6.97 21.07 -6.24
CA SER A 118 -6.43 19.84 -5.63
C SER A 118 -4.95 19.97 -5.28
N GLY A 119 -4.43 21.21 -5.24
CA GLY A 119 -3.07 21.54 -4.89
C GLY A 119 -2.11 20.71 -5.72
N TRP A 120 -2.08 20.92 -7.04
CA TRP A 120 -0.98 20.45 -7.87
C TRP A 120 0.27 21.25 -7.46
N ASP A 121 0.76 20.94 -6.27
CA ASP A 121 1.90 21.57 -5.65
C ASP A 121 3.12 21.20 -6.49
N ALA A 122 4.05 22.14 -6.65
CA ALA A 122 5.23 21.89 -7.44
C ALA A 122 5.96 20.69 -6.85
N GLN A 123 6.06 19.59 -7.62
CA GLN A 123 6.70 18.37 -7.16
C GLN A 123 8.11 18.70 -6.66
N GLN A 124 8.29 18.73 -5.34
CA GLN A 124 9.56 19.02 -4.72
C GLN A 124 10.47 17.82 -4.95
N ARG A 125 11.24 17.89 -6.04
CA ARG A 125 12.19 16.87 -6.48
C ARG A 125 13.54 16.98 -5.76
N ASP A 126 13.69 18.00 -4.92
CA ASP A 126 14.88 18.27 -4.11
C ASP A 126 14.89 17.46 -2.83
N ASP A 127 16.11 17.17 -2.41
CA ASP A 127 16.61 16.25 -1.39
C ASP A 127 16.15 16.53 0.07
N GLY A 128 15.14 17.38 0.25
CA GLY A 128 14.59 17.73 1.55
C GLY A 128 13.70 16.62 2.09
N GLY A 129 14.08 16.03 3.22
CA GLY A 129 13.19 15.12 3.96
C GLY A 129 11.88 15.82 4.34
N ILE A 130 10.77 15.09 4.31
CA ILE A 130 9.45 15.62 4.69
C ILE A 130 9.47 15.97 6.19
N SER A 131 9.04 17.17 6.54
CA SER A 131 8.95 17.57 7.95
C SER A 131 7.95 16.69 8.71
N TRP A 132 8.31 16.26 9.92
CA TRP A 132 7.43 15.44 10.78
C TRP A 132 6.10 16.13 11.07
N LEU A 133 6.10 17.46 11.20
CA LEU A 133 4.87 18.22 11.43
C LEU A 133 3.93 18.16 10.21
N ALA A 134 4.47 18.19 8.98
CA ALA A 134 3.67 18.01 7.77
C ALA A 134 3.09 16.60 7.69
N LEU A 135 3.85 15.56 8.08
CA LEU A 135 3.34 14.19 8.14
C LEU A 135 2.21 14.03 9.15
N ILE A 136 2.35 14.58 10.36
CA ILE A 136 1.30 14.53 11.39
C ILE A 136 0.05 15.27 10.92
N ARG A 137 0.19 16.47 10.33
CA ARG A 137 -0.96 17.23 9.84
C ARG A 137 -1.64 16.55 8.64
N GLY A 138 -0.88 15.87 7.80
CA GLY A 138 -1.39 15.20 6.60
C GLY A 138 -2.00 13.82 6.84
N TYR A 139 -1.45 13.04 7.78
CA TYR A 139 -1.80 11.64 7.99
C TYR A 139 -2.25 11.31 9.42
N GLY A 140 -2.15 12.23 10.38
CA GLY A 140 -2.56 12.00 11.77
C GLY A 140 -4.05 11.64 11.89
N GLY A 141 -4.90 12.29 11.11
CA GLY A 141 -6.33 11.96 11.03
C GLY A 141 -6.58 10.53 10.53
N LEU A 142 -5.78 10.06 9.57
CA LEU A 142 -5.85 8.69 9.06
C LEU A 142 -5.44 7.66 10.13
N GLY A 143 -4.38 7.97 10.90
CA GLY A 143 -3.93 7.10 11.99
C GLY A 143 -4.96 6.95 13.11
N VAL A 144 -5.56 8.07 13.54
CA VAL A 144 -6.63 8.07 14.55
C VAL A 144 -7.87 7.33 14.03
N PHE A 145 -8.27 7.59 12.78
CA PHE A 145 -9.38 6.89 12.16
C PHE A 145 -9.13 5.38 12.05
N GLY A 146 -7.93 4.97 11.63
CA GLY A 146 -7.52 3.57 11.60
C GLY A 146 -7.59 2.91 12.98
N ALA A 147 -7.11 3.58 14.03
CA ALA A 147 -7.19 3.07 15.40
C ALA A 147 -8.64 2.91 15.86
N PHE A 148 -9.50 3.90 15.59
CA PHE A 148 -10.92 3.83 15.90
C PHE A 148 -11.60 2.66 15.19
N MET A 149 -11.36 2.51 13.88
CA MET A 149 -11.91 1.40 13.10
C MET A 149 -11.38 0.04 13.55
N GLY A 150 -10.12 -0.03 13.99
CA GLY A 150 -9.53 -1.24 14.56
C GLY A 150 -10.20 -1.67 15.87
N VAL A 151 -10.47 -0.71 16.77
CA VAL A 151 -11.20 -0.96 18.02
C VAL A 151 -12.63 -1.45 17.71
N LEU A 152 -13.30 -0.82 16.75
CA LEU A 152 -14.65 -1.20 16.35
C LEU A 152 -14.69 -2.61 15.74
N ALA A 153 -13.73 -2.94 14.86
CA ALA A 153 -13.62 -4.28 14.29
C ALA A 153 -13.35 -5.33 15.37
N TRP A 154 -12.50 -5.03 16.35
CA TRP A 154 -12.22 -5.93 17.48
C TRP A 154 -13.44 -6.14 18.38
N ALA A 155 -14.25 -5.09 18.59
CA ALA A 155 -15.48 -5.17 19.36
C ALA A 155 -16.55 -6.04 18.67
N VAL A 156 -16.58 -6.04 17.32
CA VAL A 156 -17.49 -6.90 16.54
C VAL A 156 -17.02 -8.35 16.59
N SER A 157 -15.79 -8.64 16.15
CA SER A 157 -15.19 -9.96 16.30
C SER A 157 -13.66 -9.93 16.12
N PRO A 158 -12.91 -10.73 16.89
CA PRO A 158 -11.46 -10.86 16.70
C PRO A 158 -11.08 -11.34 15.29
N SER A 159 -11.92 -12.17 14.65
CA SER A 159 -11.71 -12.64 13.28
C SER A 159 -11.85 -11.51 12.25
N LEU A 160 -12.84 -10.61 12.40
CA LEU A 160 -12.98 -9.43 11.55
C LEU A 160 -11.81 -8.46 11.75
N ALA A 161 -11.37 -8.26 12.99
CA ALA A 161 -10.20 -7.43 13.28
C ALA A 161 -8.92 -8.00 12.65
N ALA A 162 -8.70 -9.32 12.74
CA ALA A 162 -7.58 -9.99 12.09
C ALA A 162 -7.65 -9.86 10.56
N TRP A 163 -8.85 -9.94 9.99
CA TRP A 163 -9.09 -9.75 8.56
C TRP A 163 -8.76 -8.32 8.10
N MET A 164 -9.19 -7.34 8.88
CA MET A 164 -8.95 -5.91 8.62
C MET A 164 -7.54 -5.45 8.98
N ALA A 165 -6.74 -6.32 9.62
CA ALA A 165 -5.46 -5.95 10.21
C ALA A 165 -4.48 -5.29 9.23
N PRO A 166 -4.24 -5.78 7.99
CA PRO A 166 -3.29 -5.13 7.07
C PRO A 166 -3.67 -3.68 6.78
N VAL A 167 -4.97 -3.42 6.63
CA VAL A 167 -5.52 -2.08 6.33
C VAL A 167 -5.45 -1.20 7.57
N VAL A 168 -5.93 -1.69 8.71
CA VAL A 168 -5.92 -0.96 9.99
C VAL A 168 -4.50 -0.62 10.42
N ILE A 169 -3.58 -1.60 10.38
CA ILE A 169 -2.17 -1.41 10.70
C ILE A 169 -1.55 -0.40 9.74
N GLY A 170 -1.82 -0.50 8.43
CA GLY A 170 -1.33 0.48 7.44
C GLY A 170 -1.84 1.90 7.69
N MET A 171 -3.09 2.07 8.13
CA MET A 171 -3.64 3.37 8.51
C MET A 171 -3.00 3.92 9.78
N VAL A 172 -2.92 3.11 10.84
CA VAL A 172 -2.32 3.51 12.12
C VAL A 172 -0.84 3.86 11.96
N LEU A 173 -0.12 3.09 11.15
CA LEU A 173 1.31 3.30 10.85
C LEU A 173 1.54 4.20 9.63
N ALA A 174 0.54 4.95 9.17
CA ALA A 174 0.68 5.79 7.97
C ALA A 174 1.85 6.77 8.07
N ILE A 175 2.01 7.44 9.22
CA ILE A 175 3.10 8.41 9.44
C ILE A 175 4.48 7.76 9.30
N PRO A 176 4.84 6.71 10.08
CA PRO A 176 6.15 6.09 9.96
C PRO A 176 6.35 5.42 8.60
N VAL A 177 5.32 4.83 7.99
CA VAL A 177 5.42 4.22 6.65
C VAL A 177 5.75 5.27 5.59
N VAL A 178 5.08 6.43 5.59
CA VAL A 178 5.40 7.53 4.67
C VAL A 178 6.78 8.11 4.97
N ALA A 179 7.16 8.27 6.24
CA ALA A 179 8.49 8.75 6.61
C ALA A 179 9.61 7.81 6.11
N LEU A 180 9.43 6.50 6.28
CA LEU A 180 10.38 5.49 5.85
C LEU A 180 10.49 5.44 4.32
N THR A 181 9.36 5.45 3.61
CA THR A 181 9.33 5.34 2.15
C THR A 181 9.75 6.62 1.43
N SER A 182 9.63 7.79 2.09
CA SER A 182 10.02 9.09 1.53
C SER A 182 11.45 9.52 1.90
N SER A 183 12.18 8.70 2.67
CA SER A 183 13.54 9.02 3.13
C SER A 183 14.61 8.17 2.44
N ARG A 184 15.77 8.78 2.19
CA ARG A 184 16.90 8.09 1.53
C ARG A 184 17.64 7.10 2.42
N GLY A 185 17.60 7.30 3.74
CA GLY A 185 18.33 6.46 4.69
C GLY A 185 17.94 4.98 4.61
N PRO A 186 16.65 4.63 4.79
CA PRO A 186 16.16 3.25 4.68
C PRO A 186 16.44 2.64 3.31
N GLY A 187 16.22 3.39 2.22
CA GLY A 187 16.53 2.93 0.86
C GLY A 187 18.01 2.61 0.66
N ALA A 188 18.91 3.50 1.08
CA ALA A 188 20.35 3.27 1.02
C ALA A 188 20.81 2.11 1.91
N PHE A 189 20.15 1.89 3.05
CA PHE A 189 20.41 0.75 3.91
C PHE A 189 19.99 -0.59 3.26
N LEU A 190 18.80 -0.65 2.66
CA LEU A 190 18.31 -1.83 1.94
C LEU A 190 19.19 -2.15 0.73
N HIS A 191 19.59 -1.13 -0.04
CA HIS A 191 20.53 -1.28 -1.14
C HIS A 191 21.90 -1.81 -0.67
N ARG A 192 22.41 -1.33 0.48
CA ARG A 192 23.65 -1.90 1.07
C ARG A 192 23.53 -3.37 1.46
N LEU A 193 22.33 -3.82 1.81
CA LEU A 193 22.03 -5.23 2.09
C LEU A 193 21.80 -6.05 0.82
N GLY A 194 21.73 -5.42 -0.35
CA GLY A 194 21.37 -6.03 -1.61
C GLY A 194 19.90 -6.46 -1.66
N LEU A 195 19.02 -5.69 -1.01
CA LEU A 195 17.59 -5.92 -0.92
C LEU A 195 16.83 -4.80 -1.65
N LEU A 196 15.75 -5.19 -2.34
CA LEU A 196 14.94 -4.32 -3.21
C LEU A 196 15.71 -3.73 -4.41
N ASP A 197 16.89 -4.26 -4.74
CA ASP A 197 17.67 -3.82 -5.89
C ASP A 197 17.08 -4.36 -7.19
N ILE A 198 17.13 -3.54 -8.23
CA ILE A 198 16.85 -3.94 -9.61
C ILE A 198 18.14 -4.07 -10.43
N PRO A 199 18.16 -4.89 -11.51
CA PRO A 199 19.33 -5.05 -12.36
C PRO A 199 19.87 -3.73 -12.90
N GLU A 200 18.99 -2.76 -13.18
CA GLU A 200 19.34 -1.43 -13.70
C GLU A 200 20.00 -0.52 -12.67
N GLU A 201 19.87 -0.79 -11.37
CA GLU A 201 20.58 -0.04 -10.33
C GLU A 201 22.02 -0.55 -10.19
N ASN A 202 22.20 -1.86 -10.30
CA ASN A 202 23.51 -2.52 -10.23
C ASN A 202 24.30 -2.43 -11.55
N ILE A 203 23.60 -2.50 -12.69
CA ILE A 203 24.16 -2.44 -14.05
C ILE A 203 23.37 -1.39 -14.83
N PRO A 204 23.65 -0.09 -14.61
CA PRO A 204 22.89 0.98 -15.24
C PRO A 204 23.01 0.95 -16.76
N PRO A 205 21.87 1.04 -17.49
CA PRO A 205 21.87 1.15 -18.93
C PRO A 205 22.76 2.29 -19.43
N PRO A 206 23.43 2.14 -20.59
CA PRO A 206 24.34 3.16 -21.11
C PRO A 206 23.71 4.55 -21.27
N VAL A 207 22.40 4.61 -21.56
CA VAL A 207 21.64 5.86 -21.65
C VAL A 207 21.58 6.62 -20.32
N LEU A 208 21.41 5.91 -19.19
CA LEU A 208 21.38 6.53 -17.87
C LEU A 208 22.77 7.03 -17.47
N VAL A 209 23.80 6.25 -17.79
CA VAL A 209 25.21 6.66 -17.58
C VAL A 209 25.52 7.93 -18.37
N ARG A 210 25.13 7.99 -19.66
CA ARG A 210 25.36 9.16 -20.50
C ARG A 210 24.56 10.38 -20.02
N ALA A 211 23.30 10.20 -19.61
CA ALA A 211 22.49 11.29 -19.07
C ALA A 211 23.10 11.85 -17.77
N ALA A 212 23.63 10.99 -16.90
CA ALA A 212 24.32 11.42 -15.68
C ALA A 212 25.62 12.20 -15.98
N GLN A 213 26.39 11.79 -16.98
CA GLN A 213 27.58 12.53 -17.45
C GLN A 213 27.20 13.93 -17.94
N LEU A 214 26.22 14.03 -18.84
CA LEU A 214 25.77 15.32 -19.38
C LEU A 214 25.24 16.27 -18.30
N ARG A 215 24.53 15.73 -17.29
CA ARG A 215 24.09 16.54 -16.13
C ARG A 215 25.25 17.06 -15.30
N ARG A 216 26.32 16.28 -15.14
CA ARG A 216 27.53 16.73 -14.43
C ARG A 216 28.27 17.80 -15.23
N GLU A 217 28.46 17.58 -16.53
CA GLU A 217 29.07 18.56 -17.45
C GLU A 217 28.30 19.90 -17.44
N ALA A 218 26.97 19.86 -17.44
CA ALA A 218 26.13 21.07 -17.38
C ALA A 218 26.13 21.76 -16.00
N ALA A 219 26.51 21.06 -14.93
CA ALA A 219 26.59 21.62 -13.57
C ALA A 219 27.97 22.24 -13.27
N GLU A 220 28.98 21.98 -14.10
CA GLU A 220 30.28 22.67 -14.00
C GLU A 220 30.13 24.13 -14.48
N PRO A 221 30.58 25.12 -13.69
CA PRO A 221 30.51 26.52 -14.10
C PRO A 221 31.37 26.75 -15.35
N PRO A 222 30.93 27.62 -16.29
CA PRO A 222 31.73 27.90 -17.48
C PRO A 222 33.10 28.47 -17.09
N PRO A 223 34.17 28.14 -17.83
CA PRO A 223 35.51 28.63 -17.51
C PRO A 223 35.52 30.16 -17.51
N LEU A 224 35.97 30.74 -16.39
CA LEU A 224 36.19 32.17 -16.26
C LEU A 224 37.40 32.55 -17.14
N TYR A 225 37.14 33.23 -18.25
CA TYR A 225 38.17 33.93 -19.04
C TYR A 225 38.64 35.18 -18.30
#